data_AF-A0A9P5P0I7-F1
#
_entry.id   AF-A0A9P5P0I7-F1
#
_cell.length_a   1.000
_cell.length_b   1.000
_cell.length_c   1.000
_cell.angle_alpha   90.00
_cell.angle_beta   90.00
_cell.angle_gamma   90.00
#
_symmetry.space_group_name_H-M   'P 1'
#
loop_
_entity.id
_entity.type
_entity.pdbx_description
1 polymer ?
#
loop_
_entity_poly.entity_id
_entity_poly.type
_entity_poly.pdbx_seq_one_letter_code
_entity_poly.pdbx_strand_id
1 'polypeptide(L)'
;MLRFFNFCTAFTLVSVLSVLVNRRLSNESISRNDSSTDILTGNNPDTTVVILNWSRFHNVRKITSSICENLLEDVVDGIVVWNNNPRQIAFSGFVNTTCPEQKLKIVNSPENLYFQARYMACAQAKTPYCFIQDDDFLVLPEIIRALAVRMKEASLPSIHLQPADEMLSSELRTISVGPRIRTTFAWLGYGTIVTRMYAIEFLSLLDVLKLSVEEHQMADNYFTILRNVIPERWFEPGIPLGGGQPFTVGFEGEERNNRHIIRAAELLDAITSSSDYYHGLPYVNFSPHPIDNSISRAPCHGLSRLCVFETSIKLLSDIGIESAMSAATEILKLEKNRYQQLGQAKKEHYLGFPPSSAVDGRYETAFRSPESKCLHGLPRSMQLIRIF
;
A
#
# COMPACT_ATOMS: atom_id res chain seq x y z
N MET A 1 26.54 33.06 25.92
CA MET A 1 26.24 32.03 26.95
C MET A 1 24.71 31.89 27.08
N LEU A 2 24.01 31.49 26.01
CA LEU A 2 22.55 31.23 25.99
C LEU A 2 22.12 30.69 24.62
N ARG A 3 22.46 29.42 24.32
CA ARG A 3 21.88 28.61 23.21
C ARG A 3 22.06 27.11 23.50
N PHE A 4 21.50 26.63 24.61
CA PHE A 4 21.52 25.18 24.95
C PHE A 4 20.18 24.61 25.42
N PHE A 5 19.10 25.40 25.41
CA PHE A 5 17.76 24.93 25.75
C PHE A 5 16.88 24.92 24.51
N ASN A 6 16.91 23.83 23.73
CA ASN A 6 15.80 23.47 22.82
C ASN A 6 15.90 22.05 22.23
N PHE A 7 16.83 21.19 22.69
CA PHE A 7 16.97 19.83 22.16
C PHE A 7 16.23 18.75 22.99
N CYS A 8 15.85 19.04 24.25
CA CYS A 8 15.19 18.04 25.10
C CYS A 8 13.67 17.90 24.89
N THR A 9 12.98 18.90 24.33
CA THR A 9 11.51 18.86 24.19
C THR A 9 11.02 18.00 23.04
N ALA A 10 11.81 17.83 21.97
CA ALA A 10 11.45 16.98 20.83
C ALA A 10 11.51 15.47 21.17
N PHE A 11 12.52 15.03 21.94
CA PHE A 11 12.66 13.63 22.36
C PHE A 11 11.55 13.18 23.31
N THR A 12 11.06 14.08 24.17
CA THR A 12 9.93 13.78 25.07
C THR A 12 8.60 13.61 24.33
N LEU A 13 8.37 14.30 23.21
CA LEU A 13 7.10 14.17 22.48
C LEU A 13 6.96 12.80 21.80
N VAL A 14 8.05 12.27 21.23
CA VAL A 14 8.06 10.96 20.56
C VAL A 14 7.88 9.82 21.57
N SER A 15 8.58 9.86 22.71
CA SER A 15 8.40 8.85 23.77
C SER A 15 7.03 8.89 24.43
N VAL A 16 6.42 10.07 24.62
CA VAL A 16 5.07 10.18 25.20
C VAL A 16 4.01 9.67 24.23
N LEU A 17 4.20 9.85 22.91
CA LEU A 17 3.32 9.27 21.88
C LEU A 17 3.38 7.73 21.88
N SER A 18 4.55 7.11 21.95
CA SER A 18 4.68 5.65 22.04
C SER A 18 4.07 5.08 23.32
N VAL A 19 4.18 5.79 24.46
CA VAL A 19 3.54 5.38 25.73
C VAL A 19 2.02 5.55 25.70
N LEU A 20 1.49 6.60 25.07
CA LEU A 20 0.05 6.82 24.95
C LEU A 20 -0.62 5.84 23.98
N VAL A 21 0.07 5.44 22.91
CA VAL A 21 -0.40 4.38 22.00
C VAL A 21 -0.45 3.04 22.74
N ASN A 22 0.57 2.69 23.53
CA ASN A 22 0.56 1.45 24.33
C ASN A 22 -0.48 1.42 25.47
N ARG A 23 -0.78 2.56 26.12
CA ARG A 23 -1.85 2.64 27.13
C ARG A 23 -3.26 2.57 26.54
N ARG A 24 -3.45 2.92 25.27
CA ARG A 24 -4.76 2.82 24.60
C ARG A 24 -5.04 1.40 24.11
N LEU A 25 -4.01 0.68 23.66
CA LEU A 25 -4.10 -0.72 23.23
C LEU A 25 -4.45 -1.69 24.37
N SER A 26 -4.15 -1.34 25.63
CA SER A 26 -4.43 -2.20 26.80
C SER A 26 -5.88 -2.09 27.32
N ASN A 27 -6.67 -1.12 26.86
CA ASN A 27 -8.04 -0.88 27.34
C ASN A 27 -9.17 -1.28 26.37
N GLU A 28 -8.85 -1.71 25.14
CA GLU A 28 -9.85 -2.23 24.19
C GLU A 28 -9.88 -3.77 24.22
N SER A 29 -10.26 -4.36 25.36
CA SER A 29 -10.69 -5.76 25.40
C SER A 29 -12.11 -5.85 24.83
N ILE A 30 -12.19 -6.41 23.63
CA ILE A 30 -13.36 -6.55 22.76
C ILE A 30 -14.48 -7.34 23.46
N SER A 31 -15.63 -6.70 23.69
CA SER A 31 -16.90 -7.41 23.85
C SER A 31 -17.51 -7.65 22.47
N ARG A 32 -17.40 -8.88 21.96
CA ARG A 32 -18.18 -9.35 20.81
C ARG A 32 -19.61 -9.62 21.28
N ASN A 33 -20.53 -8.71 21.00
CA ASN A 33 -21.95 -9.04 20.96
C ASN A 33 -22.44 -8.96 19.53
N ASP A 34 -23.05 -10.07 19.14
CA ASP A 34 -23.65 -10.41 17.87
C ASP A 34 -25.00 -9.71 17.74
N SER A 35 -25.19 -8.92 16.69
CA SER A 35 -26.51 -8.57 16.17
C SER A 35 -26.41 -8.20 14.70
N SER A 36 -26.38 -9.25 13.89
CA SER A 36 -26.62 -9.21 12.46
C SER A 36 -28.09 -8.86 12.20
N THR A 37 -28.37 -7.63 11.75
CA THR A 37 -29.46 -7.21 10.84
C THR A 37 -29.57 -5.68 10.86
N ASP A 38 -28.64 -4.99 10.18
CA ASP A 38 -28.83 -3.61 9.72
C ASP A 38 -27.82 -3.32 8.60
N ILE A 39 -28.00 -3.97 7.46
CA ILE A 39 -27.16 -3.77 6.28
C ILE A 39 -28.01 -2.99 5.28
N LEU A 40 -27.64 -1.72 5.05
CA LEU A 40 -28.02 -0.81 3.94
C LEU A 40 -28.86 0.46 4.21
N THR A 41 -28.92 1.03 5.43
CA THR A 41 -29.63 2.33 5.63
C THR A 41 -28.90 3.38 6.48
N GLY A 42 -27.61 3.21 6.80
CA GLY A 42 -26.86 4.21 7.57
C GLY A 42 -25.35 4.03 7.54
N ASN A 43 -24.74 3.94 6.35
CA ASN A 43 -23.28 3.82 6.25
C ASN A 43 -22.63 5.15 6.58
N ASN A 44 -22.29 5.34 7.85
CA ASN A 44 -21.33 6.36 8.23
C ASN A 44 -20.02 6.10 7.49
N PRO A 45 -19.39 7.14 6.93
CA PRO A 45 -18.10 6.99 6.29
C PRO A 45 -17.06 6.47 7.29
N ASP A 46 -16.22 5.55 6.83
CA ASP A 46 -15.32 4.78 7.68
C ASP A 46 -13.90 4.67 7.13
N THR A 47 -13.56 5.56 6.19
CA THR A 47 -12.22 5.69 5.62
C THR A 47 -11.70 7.10 5.80
N THR A 48 -10.47 7.23 6.32
CA THR A 48 -9.71 8.48 6.29
C THR A 48 -8.77 8.44 5.08
N VAL A 49 -8.82 9.47 4.24
CA VAL A 49 -7.81 9.63 3.18
C VAL A 49 -6.57 10.28 3.77
N VAL A 50 -5.40 9.73 3.51
CA VAL A 50 -4.09 10.27 3.91
C VAL A 50 -3.33 10.63 2.64
N ILE A 51 -2.99 11.91 2.48
CA ILE A 51 -2.19 12.41 1.36
C ILE A 51 -0.87 12.89 1.92
N LEU A 52 0.23 12.29 1.47
CA LEU A 52 1.57 12.79 1.80
C LEU A 52 1.96 13.93 0.85
N ASN A 53 2.37 15.06 1.43
CA ASN A 53 2.91 16.19 0.68
C ASN A 53 4.41 16.33 0.95
N TRP A 54 5.22 16.34 -0.10
CA TRP A 54 6.64 16.68 -0.01
C TRP A 54 7.01 17.84 -0.91
N SER A 55 6.81 17.76 -2.23
CA SER A 55 7.33 18.77 -3.16
C SER A 55 6.27 19.34 -4.11
N ARG A 56 5.07 18.76 -4.12
CA ARG A 56 4.07 19.03 -5.15
C ARG A 56 2.74 19.47 -4.54
N PHE A 57 2.77 20.53 -3.73
CA PHE A 57 1.55 21.04 -3.08
C PHE A 57 0.41 21.33 -4.06
N HIS A 58 0.72 21.75 -5.29
CA HIS A 58 -0.31 21.95 -6.33
C HIS A 58 -1.03 20.64 -6.72
N ASN A 59 -0.33 19.50 -6.76
CA ASN A 59 -0.91 18.19 -6.99
C ASN A 59 -1.77 17.77 -5.80
N VAL A 60 -1.32 18.02 -4.56
CA VAL A 60 -2.11 17.74 -3.35
C VAL A 60 -3.46 18.46 -3.38
N ARG A 61 -3.50 19.72 -3.84
CA ARG A 61 -4.77 20.43 -4.05
C ARG A 61 -5.65 19.75 -5.10
N LYS A 62 -5.07 19.33 -6.23
CA LYS A 62 -5.81 18.63 -7.30
C LYS A 62 -6.40 17.31 -6.82
N ILE A 63 -5.60 16.52 -6.10
CA ILE A 63 -6.03 15.26 -5.48
C ILE A 63 -7.17 15.52 -4.49
N THR A 64 -7.00 16.51 -3.60
CA THR A 64 -8.03 16.90 -2.62
C THR A 64 -9.33 17.33 -3.32
N SER A 65 -9.23 18.17 -4.36
CA SER A 65 -10.39 18.60 -5.16
C SER A 65 -11.11 17.42 -5.79
N SER A 66 -10.36 16.49 -6.40
CA SER A 66 -10.95 15.31 -7.05
C SER A 66 -11.76 14.44 -6.08
N ILE A 67 -11.26 14.26 -4.85
CA ILE A 67 -11.95 13.50 -3.81
C ILE A 67 -13.15 14.27 -3.27
N CYS A 68 -12.99 15.58 -2.98
CA CYS A 68 -14.05 16.38 -2.39
C CYS A 68 -15.11 16.86 -3.39
N GLU A 69 -14.90 16.82 -4.70
CA GLU A 69 -15.95 17.10 -5.69
C GLU A 69 -16.90 15.92 -5.85
N ASN A 70 -16.39 14.70 -5.68
CA ASN A 70 -17.18 13.47 -5.77
C ASN A 70 -17.65 12.98 -4.39
N LEU A 71 -17.29 13.75 -3.35
CA LEU A 71 -17.38 13.65 -1.88
C LEU A 71 -17.28 12.28 -1.20
N LEU A 72 -17.42 11.17 -1.93
CA LEU A 72 -17.43 9.80 -1.45
C LEU A 72 -18.11 9.71 -0.07
N GLU A 73 -19.24 10.39 0.14
CA GLU A 73 -19.74 10.70 1.50
C GLU A 73 -20.09 9.45 2.31
N ASP A 74 -20.35 8.35 1.62
CA ASP A 74 -20.62 7.04 2.17
C ASP A 74 -19.35 6.21 2.47
N VAL A 75 -18.16 6.71 2.11
CA VAL A 75 -16.87 6.04 2.30
C VAL A 75 -15.88 6.92 3.07
N VAL A 76 -15.71 8.19 2.69
CA VAL A 76 -14.66 9.09 3.19
C VAL A 76 -15.19 10.02 4.28
N ASP A 77 -14.65 9.84 5.49
CA ASP A 77 -15.01 10.63 6.68
C ASP A 77 -14.28 11.97 6.63
N GLY A 78 -12.99 11.92 6.30
CA GLY A 78 -12.14 13.09 6.17
C GLY A 78 -10.83 12.79 5.45
N ILE A 79 -10.10 13.87 5.19
CA ILE A 79 -8.81 13.88 4.52
C ILE A 79 -7.77 14.46 5.48
N VAL A 80 -6.66 13.76 5.64
CA VAL A 80 -5.46 14.19 6.35
C VAL A 80 -4.38 14.46 5.32
N VAL A 81 -3.99 15.73 5.19
CA VAL A 81 -2.79 16.10 4.43
C VAL A 81 -1.63 16.17 5.40
N TRP A 82 -0.69 15.24 5.28
CA TRP A 82 0.54 15.25 6.06
C TRP A 82 1.66 15.94 5.26
N ASN A 83 2.05 17.13 5.70
CA ASN A 83 3.08 17.93 5.06
C ASN A 83 4.45 17.64 5.66
N ASN A 84 5.29 16.95 4.90
CA ASN A 84 6.70 16.75 5.20
C ASN A 84 7.58 17.92 4.70
N ASN A 85 7.04 18.86 3.91
CA ASN A 85 7.81 20.01 3.43
C ASN A 85 8.08 21.02 4.56
N PRO A 86 9.32 21.57 4.68
CA PRO A 86 9.62 22.64 5.64
C PRO A 86 8.73 23.89 5.49
N ARG A 87 8.22 24.15 4.28
CA ARG A 87 7.23 25.21 4.02
C ARG A 87 5.88 24.74 4.51
N GLN A 88 5.42 25.36 5.59
CA GLN A 88 4.10 25.10 6.14
C GLN A 88 2.99 25.45 5.15
N ILE A 89 1.94 24.63 5.17
CA ILE A 89 0.70 24.84 4.41
C ILE A 89 -0.45 25.09 5.38
N ALA A 90 -1.48 25.78 4.90
CA ALA A 90 -2.66 26.12 5.68
C ALA A 90 -3.93 25.92 4.83
N PHE A 91 -5.09 25.92 5.49
CA PHE A 91 -6.38 25.73 4.82
C PHE A 91 -6.64 26.76 3.72
N SER A 92 -6.10 27.98 3.85
CA SER A 92 -6.15 29.02 2.81
C SER A 92 -5.57 28.57 1.46
N GLY A 93 -4.66 27.58 1.44
CA GLY A 93 -4.14 26.96 0.22
C GLY A 93 -5.13 26.03 -0.48
N PHE A 94 -6.22 25.65 0.17
CA PHE A 94 -7.23 24.67 -0.29
C PHE A 94 -8.59 25.29 -0.62
N VAL A 95 -8.76 26.60 -0.49
CA VAL A 95 -10.06 27.29 -0.69
C VAL A 95 -10.70 27.03 -2.06
N ASN A 96 -9.91 26.65 -3.06
CA ASN A 96 -10.39 26.32 -4.41
C ASN A 96 -10.68 24.82 -4.63
N THR A 97 -10.59 23.97 -3.61
CA THR A 97 -10.72 22.50 -3.75
C THR A 97 -12.11 21.96 -3.43
N THR A 98 -13.12 22.85 -3.30
CA THR A 98 -14.50 22.56 -2.82
C THR A 98 -14.61 21.81 -1.49
N CYS A 99 -13.48 21.45 -0.88
CA CYS A 99 -13.44 20.60 0.29
C CYS A 99 -13.85 21.36 1.55
N PRO A 100 -14.83 20.85 2.31
CA PRO A 100 -15.23 21.49 3.56
C PRO A 100 -14.09 21.50 4.58
N GLU A 101 -13.91 22.61 5.30
CA GLU A 101 -12.84 22.75 6.30
C GLU A 101 -12.91 21.67 7.38
N GLN A 102 -14.11 21.29 7.80
CA GLN A 102 -14.32 20.22 8.78
C GLN A 102 -13.90 18.83 8.30
N LYS A 103 -13.80 18.61 6.98
CA LYS A 103 -13.32 17.34 6.40
C LYS A 103 -11.82 17.34 6.12
N LEU A 104 -11.14 18.48 6.16
CA LEU A 104 -9.72 18.60 5.81
C LEU A 104 -8.86 18.92 7.03
N LYS A 105 -8.06 17.95 7.47
CA LYS A 105 -7.05 18.14 8.51
C LYS A 105 -5.67 18.28 7.87
N ILE A 106 -4.94 19.30 8.29
CA ILE A 106 -3.56 19.54 7.85
C ILE A 106 -2.62 19.27 9.02
N VAL A 107 -1.59 18.45 8.80
CA VAL A 107 -0.51 18.20 9.74
C VAL A 107 0.80 18.70 9.13
N ASN A 108 1.36 19.78 9.68
CA ASN A 108 2.69 20.27 9.29
C ASN A 108 3.75 19.61 10.16
N SER A 109 4.51 18.69 9.59
CA SER A 109 5.61 18.02 10.28
C SER A 109 6.78 18.99 10.49
N PRO A 110 7.44 18.98 11.67
CA PRO A 110 8.62 19.82 11.90
C PRO A 110 9.84 19.36 11.09
N GLU A 111 9.84 18.11 10.62
CA GLU A 111 10.89 17.51 9.81
C GLU A 111 10.30 16.55 8.76
N ASN A 112 11.12 16.12 7.80
CA ASN A 112 10.69 15.14 6.82
C ASN A 112 10.69 13.74 7.44
N LEU A 113 9.50 13.19 7.69
CA LEU A 113 9.33 11.82 8.21
C LEU A 113 9.24 10.77 7.10
N TYR A 114 9.48 11.17 5.85
CA TYR A 114 9.47 10.31 4.67
C TYR A 114 8.21 9.44 4.62
N PHE A 115 8.38 8.12 4.56
CA PHE A 115 7.30 7.17 4.45
C PHE A 115 6.62 6.90 5.79
N GLN A 116 7.29 7.05 6.92
CA GLN A 116 6.71 6.83 8.25
C GLN A 116 5.42 7.65 8.47
N ALA A 117 5.40 8.86 7.92
CA ALA A 117 4.30 9.81 8.02
C ALA A 117 2.92 9.19 7.70
N ARG A 118 2.82 8.34 6.67
CA ARG A 118 1.52 7.76 6.26
C ARG A 118 0.97 6.78 7.28
N TYR A 119 1.85 6.00 7.91
CA TYR A 119 1.48 5.07 8.97
C TYR A 119 1.10 5.80 10.25
N MET A 120 1.84 6.86 10.62
CA MET A 120 1.49 7.70 11.76
C MET A 120 0.14 8.39 11.57
N ALA A 121 -0.11 8.95 10.38
CA ALA A 121 -1.39 9.55 10.03
C ALA A 121 -2.53 8.53 10.14
N CYS A 122 -2.33 7.34 9.58
CA CYS A 122 -3.35 6.28 9.64
C CYS A 122 -3.60 5.79 11.07
N ALA A 123 -2.55 5.51 11.85
CA ALA A 123 -2.67 5.09 13.25
C ALA A 123 -3.41 6.13 14.13
N GLN A 124 -3.30 7.42 13.79
CA GLN A 124 -3.99 8.52 14.47
C GLN A 124 -5.41 8.79 13.95
N ALA A 125 -5.83 8.13 12.87
CA ALA A 125 -7.16 8.28 12.30
C ALA A 125 -8.24 7.77 13.26
N LYS A 126 -9.45 8.34 13.17
CA LYS A 126 -10.61 7.89 13.96
C LYS A 126 -11.32 6.71 13.30
N THR A 127 -11.23 6.61 11.98
CA THR A 127 -11.87 5.59 11.18
C THR A 127 -11.15 4.24 11.28
N PRO A 128 -11.82 3.13 10.95
CA PRO A 128 -11.20 1.80 10.89
C PRO A 128 -10.29 1.61 9.66
N TYR A 129 -10.52 2.33 8.57
CA TYR A 129 -9.70 2.24 7.36
C TYR A 129 -9.00 3.55 7.03
N CYS A 130 -7.88 3.45 6.33
CA CYS A 130 -7.14 4.56 5.76
C CYS A 130 -6.84 4.28 4.29
N PHE A 131 -7.12 5.23 3.41
CA PHE A 131 -6.62 5.21 2.03
C PHE A 131 -5.42 6.17 1.93
N ILE A 132 -4.27 5.68 1.48
CA ILE A 132 -3.00 6.40 1.46
C ILE A 132 -2.54 6.61 0.01
N GLN A 133 -2.05 7.80 -0.32
CA GLN A 133 -1.38 8.08 -1.61
C GLN A 133 -0.34 9.20 -1.51
N ASP A 134 0.57 9.24 -2.47
CA ASP A 134 1.61 10.27 -2.62
C ASP A 134 1.15 11.49 -3.46
N ASP A 135 1.98 12.54 -3.53
CA ASP A 135 1.69 13.79 -4.23
C ASP A 135 2.00 13.79 -5.75
N ASP A 136 2.37 12.65 -6.32
CA ASP A 136 2.67 12.47 -7.76
C ASP A 136 1.80 11.45 -8.46
N PHE A 137 0.71 11.03 -7.82
CA PHE A 137 -0.23 10.09 -8.42
C PHE A 137 -1.66 10.49 -8.09
N LEU A 138 -2.56 10.41 -9.07
CA LEU A 138 -3.99 10.62 -8.88
C LEU A 138 -4.73 9.29 -9.03
N VAL A 139 -5.35 8.87 -7.93
CA VAL A 139 -6.30 7.76 -7.90
C VAL A 139 -7.73 8.31 -7.99
N LEU A 140 -8.53 7.73 -8.88
CA LEU A 140 -9.91 8.18 -9.08
C LEU A 140 -10.81 7.81 -7.89
N PRO A 141 -11.80 8.66 -7.53
CA PRO A 141 -12.69 8.41 -6.40
C PRO A 141 -13.43 7.06 -6.43
N GLU A 142 -13.88 6.61 -7.61
CA GLU A 142 -14.56 5.32 -7.78
C GLU A 142 -13.66 4.13 -7.42
N ILE A 143 -12.34 4.26 -7.59
CA ILE A 143 -11.37 3.22 -7.21
C ILE A 143 -11.25 3.16 -5.69
N ILE A 144 -11.17 4.30 -5.01
CA ILE A 144 -11.14 4.38 -3.53
C ILE A 144 -12.39 3.71 -2.95
N ARG A 145 -13.56 3.96 -3.55
CA ARG A 145 -14.82 3.33 -3.17
C ARG A 145 -14.79 1.81 -3.39
N ALA A 146 -14.30 1.33 -4.54
CA ALA A 146 -14.16 -0.10 -4.82
C ALA A 146 -13.25 -0.82 -3.81
N LEU A 147 -12.12 -0.18 -3.47
CA LEU A 147 -11.19 -0.65 -2.45
C LEU A 147 -11.86 -0.75 -1.07
N ALA A 148 -12.61 0.27 -0.66
CA ALA A 148 -13.31 0.28 0.62
C ALA A 148 -14.37 -0.84 0.71
N VAL A 149 -15.13 -1.08 -0.36
CA VAL A 149 -16.08 -2.19 -0.44
C VAL A 149 -15.36 -3.53 -0.30
N ARG A 150 -14.29 -3.76 -1.09
CA ARG A 150 -13.51 -5.00 -1.04
C ARG A 150 -12.92 -5.28 0.34
N MET A 151 -12.38 -4.25 1.00
CA MET A 151 -11.80 -4.38 2.34
C MET A 151 -12.82 -4.92 3.34
N LYS A 152 -14.08 -4.48 3.25
CA LYS A 152 -15.18 -4.93 4.13
C LYS A 152 -15.63 -6.34 3.76
N GLU A 153 -15.90 -6.58 2.48
CA GLU A 153 -16.41 -7.87 1.99
C GLU A 153 -15.45 -9.04 2.27
N ALA A 154 -14.15 -8.82 2.09
CA ALA A 154 -13.14 -9.86 2.25
C ALA A 154 -12.38 -9.78 3.58
N SER A 155 -12.71 -8.82 4.45
CA SER A 155 -12.04 -8.60 5.75
C SER A 155 -10.51 -8.56 5.62
N LEU A 156 -10.03 -7.84 4.61
CA LEU A 156 -8.61 -7.79 4.26
C LEU A 156 -7.86 -6.79 5.15
N PRO A 157 -6.56 -7.01 5.41
CA PRO A 157 -5.75 -6.06 6.16
C PRO A 157 -5.29 -4.87 5.30
N SER A 158 -5.07 -5.09 4.00
CA SER A 158 -4.66 -4.06 3.05
C SER A 158 -4.87 -4.48 1.59
N ILE A 159 -5.07 -3.51 0.70
CA ILE A 159 -5.01 -3.67 -0.76
C ILE A 159 -4.11 -2.58 -1.34
N HIS A 160 -3.16 -2.97 -2.19
CA HIS A 160 -2.15 -2.09 -2.78
C HIS A 160 -2.41 -1.92 -4.28
N LEU A 161 -2.62 -0.69 -4.73
CA LEU A 161 -2.67 -0.37 -6.15
C LEU A 161 -1.24 -0.32 -6.70
N GLN A 162 -1.01 -0.90 -7.87
CA GLN A 162 0.29 -0.84 -8.53
C GLN A 162 0.14 -0.66 -10.05
N PRO A 163 0.94 0.22 -10.68
CA PRO A 163 1.10 0.19 -12.12
C PRO A 163 1.78 -1.11 -12.57
N ALA A 164 1.70 -1.42 -13.86
CA ALA A 164 2.12 -2.72 -14.38
C ALA A 164 3.61 -3.03 -14.13
N ASP A 165 4.48 -2.04 -14.20
CA ASP A 165 5.91 -2.19 -13.91
C ASP A 165 6.19 -2.52 -12.45
N GLU A 166 5.49 -1.86 -11.53
CA GLU A 166 5.62 -2.13 -10.09
C GLU A 166 4.96 -3.45 -9.70
N MET A 167 3.83 -3.81 -10.33
CA MET A 167 3.24 -5.13 -10.16
C MET A 167 4.19 -6.22 -10.63
N LEU A 168 4.84 -6.03 -11.79
CA LEU A 168 5.84 -6.97 -12.30
C LEU A 168 7.00 -7.12 -11.31
N SER A 169 7.54 -6.00 -10.81
CA SER A 169 8.62 -6.04 -9.83
C SER A 169 8.21 -6.79 -8.56
N SER A 170 7.02 -6.52 -8.00
CA SER A 170 6.47 -7.26 -6.87
C SER A 170 6.33 -8.76 -7.15
N GLU A 171 5.83 -9.16 -8.33
CA GLU A 171 5.72 -10.58 -8.70
C GLU A 171 7.10 -11.25 -8.75
N LEU A 172 8.09 -10.59 -9.37
CA LEU A 172 9.43 -11.15 -9.50
C LEU A 172 10.19 -11.17 -8.16
N ARG A 173 9.83 -10.30 -7.22
CA ARG A 173 10.32 -10.30 -5.83
C ARG A 173 9.60 -11.28 -4.90
N THR A 174 8.51 -11.92 -5.32
CA THR A 174 7.82 -12.90 -4.47
C THR A 174 8.75 -14.05 -4.08
N ILE A 175 9.04 -14.17 -2.79
CA ILE A 175 10.00 -15.13 -2.25
C ILE A 175 9.30 -16.06 -1.26
N SER A 176 9.68 -17.35 -1.32
CA SER A 176 9.26 -18.39 -0.39
C SER A 176 10.49 -19.12 0.14
N VAL A 177 10.66 -19.20 1.46
CA VAL A 177 11.77 -19.92 2.12
C VAL A 177 11.20 -20.96 3.07
N GLY A 178 11.19 -22.21 2.62
CA GLY A 178 10.52 -23.31 3.32
C GLY A 178 9.04 -23.01 3.61
N PRO A 179 8.48 -23.55 4.72
CA PRO A 179 7.10 -23.27 5.11
C PRO A 179 6.94 -21.99 5.94
N ARG A 180 8.05 -21.31 6.26
CA ARG A 180 8.07 -20.24 7.27
C ARG A 180 7.98 -18.84 6.68
N ILE A 181 8.62 -18.61 5.54
CA ILE A 181 8.65 -17.30 4.91
C ILE A 181 7.93 -17.35 3.58
N ARG A 182 7.01 -16.42 3.39
CA ARG A 182 6.43 -16.11 2.09
C ARG A 182 6.01 -14.66 2.05
N THR A 183 6.73 -13.87 1.26
CA THR A 183 6.55 -12.43 1.25
C THR A 183 6.92 -11.82 -0.10
N THR A 184 6.60 -10.55 -0.27
CA THR A 184 7.06 -9.73 -1.38
C THR A 184 7.15 -8.26 -0.96
N PHE A 185 7.75 -7.45 -1.83
CA PHE A 185 7.78 -6.01 -1.69
C PHE A 185 6.70 -5.37 -2.58
N ALA A 186 5.88 -4.46 -2.04
CA ALA A 186 4.98 -3.63 -2.83
C ALA A 186 4.94 -2.20 -2.29
N TRP A 187 4.99 -1.22 -3.19
CA TRP A 187 4.88 0.19 -2.86
C TRP A 187 3.46 0.59 -2.45
N LEU A 188 3.35 1.56 -1.54
CA LEU A 188 2.07 2.11 -1.11
C LEU A 188 1.68 3.42 -1.84
N GLY A 189 2.65 4.09 -2.48
CA GLY A 189 2.51 5.45 -3.00
C GLY A 189 1.45 5.65 -4.08
N TYR A 190 1.14 4.61 -4.84
CA TYR A 190 0.16 4.62 -5.94
C TYR A 190 -1.30 4.52 -5.47
N GLY A 191 -1.54 4.47 -4.17
CA GLY A 191 -2.85 4.21 -3.59
C GLY A 191 -2.85 2.90 -2.82
N THR A 192 -3.10 2.96 -1.51
CA THR A 192 -3.24 1.76 -0.68
C THR A 192 -4.34 1.98 0.32
N ILE A 193 -5.30 1.06 0.40
CA ILE A 193 -6.22 1.01 1.53
C ILE A 193 -5.69 0.03 2.56
N VAL A 194 -5.71 0.41 3.83
CA VAL A 194 -5.18 -0.36 4.94
C VAL A 194 -6.07 -0.18 6.17
N THR A 195 -6.14 -1.18 7.05
CA THR A 195 -6.81 -0.97 8.34
C THR A 195 -5.95 -0.13 9.28
N ARG A 196 -6.59 0.71 10.10
CA ARG A 196 -5.93 1.48 11.16
C ARG A 196 -5.13 0.57 12.09
N MET A 197 -5.71 -0.56 12.48
CA MET A 197 -5.05 -1.52 13.37
C MET A 197 -3.74 -2.03 12.76
N TYR A 198 -3.74 -2.31 11.46
CA TYR A 198 -2.55 -2.81 10.78
C TYR A 198 -1.42 -1.79 10.70
N ALA A 199 -1.73 -0.49 10.59
CA ALA A 199 -0.74 0.57 10.72
C ALA A 199 -0.19 0.68 12.16
N ILE A 200 -1.04 0.52 13.17
CA ILE A 200 -0.64 0.54 14.59
C ILE A 200 0.28 -0.63 14.92
N GLU A 201 -0.11 -1.84 14.53
CA GLU A 201 0.67 -3.06 14.75
C GLU A 201 2.02 -2.99 14.05
N PHE A 202 2.06 -2.44 12.83
CA PHE A 202 3.31 -2.23 12.10
C PHE A 202 4.24 -1.25 12.82
N LEU A 203 3.76 -0.09 13.23
CA LEU A 203 4.59 0.88 13.97
C LEU A 203 5.10 0.29 15.29
N SER A 204 4.25 -0.45 16.01
CA SER A 204 4.64 -1.17 17.22
C SER A 204 5.72 -2.22 16.94
N LEU A 205 5.65 -2.92 15.81
CA LEU A 205 6.69 -3.86 15.40
C LEU A 205 8.04 -3.16 15.20
N LEU A 206 8.08 -2.00 14.54
CA LEU A 206 9.33 -1.26 14.33
C LEU A 206 9.98 -0.86 15.67
N ASP A 207 9.17 -0.44 16.64
CA ASP A 207 9.60 -0.11 18.01
C ASP A 207 10.13 -1.37 18.74
N VAL A 208 9.43 -2.49 18.66
CA VAL A 208 9.83 -3.76 19.29
C VAL A 208 11.15 -4.29 18.72
N LEU A 209 11.35 -4.14 17.40
CA LEU A 209 12.60 -4.48 16.72
C LEU A 209 13.72 -3.46 16.97
N LYS A 210 13.42 -2.34 17.67
CA LYS A 210 14.35 -1.26 18.00
C LYS A 210 15.03 -0.69 16.75
N LEU A 211 14.25 -0.49 15.69
CA LEU A 211 14.79 0.09 14.46
C LEU A 211 15.25 1.53 14.68
N SER A 212 16.27 1.95 13.96
CA SER A 212 16.78 3.32 13.98
C SER A 212 15.76 4.31 13.37
N VAL A 213 16.00 5.61 13.57
CA VAL A 213 15.16 6.67 13.00
C VAL A 213 15.12 6.60 11.47
N GLU A 214 16.26 6.34 10.84
CA GLU A 214 16.36 6.19 9.38
C GLU A 214 15.52 5.00 8.88
N GLU A 215 15.59 3.85 9.56
CA GLU A 215 14.80 2.67 9.21
C GLU A 215 13.29 2.93 9.40
N HIS A 216 12.89 3.69 10.43
CA HIS A 216 11.50 4.14 10.58
C HIS A 216 11.06 5.05 9.43
N GLN A 217 11.91 6.00 9.01
CA GLN A 217 11.62 6.90 7.90
C GLN A 217 11.45 6.14 6.57
N MET A 218 12.14 5.01 6.40
CA MET A 218 12.05 4.13 5.23
C MET A 218 10.98 3.03 5.38
N ALA A 219 9.96 3.26 6.20
CA ALA A 219 8.90 2.30 6.57
C ALA A 219 8.28 1.49 5.41
N ASP A 220 8.06 2.09 4.23
CA ASP A 220 7.51 1.36 3.07
C ASP A 220 8.36 0.14 2.68
N ASN A 221 9.69 0.22 2.83
CA ASN A 221 10.61 -0.89 2.55
C ASN A 221 10.47 -2.08 3.49
N TYR A 222 9.82 -1.89 4.64
CA TYR A 222 9.66 -2.91 5.67
C TYR A 222 8.25 -3.49 5.71
N PHE A 223 7.24 -2.68 5.38
CA PHE A 223 5.83 -2.97 5.61
C PHE A 223 5.40 -4.33 5.05
N THR A 224 5.43 -4.51 3.74
CA THR A 224 4.94 -5.76 3.14
C THR A 224 5.86 -6.94 3.41
N ILE A 225 7.17 -6.70 3.52
CA ILE A 225 8.18 -7.74 3.77
C ILE A 225 7.97 -8.36 5.15
N LEU A 226 8.00 -7.55 6.21
CA LEU A 226 7.90 -8.01 7.60
C LEU A 226 6.55 -8.65 7.92
N ARG A 227 5.51 -8.35 7.17
CA ARG A 227 4.22 -8.99 7.35
C ARG A 227 4.27 -10.51 7.12
N ASN A 228 5.19 -10.97 6.26
CA ASN A 228 5.30 -12.37 5.89
C ASN A 228 4.02 -12.94 5.25
N VAL A 229 3.40 -12.16 4.36
CA VAL A 229 2.30 -12.61 3.50
C VAL A 229 2.39 -11.86 2.18
N ILE A 230 1.87 -12.45 1.10
CA ILE A 230 1.69 -11.70 -0.15
C ILE A 230 0.48 -10.78 0.03
N PRO A 231 0.62 -9.46 -0.08
CA PRO A 231 -0.50 -8.55 0.05
C PRO A 231 -1.46 -8.68 -1.15
N GLU A 232 -2.74 -8.36 -0.95
CA GLU A 232 -3.67 -8.20 -2.08
C GLU A 232 -3.23 -6.97 -2.89
N ARG A 233 -3.03 -7.16 -4.20
CA ARG A 233 -2.52 -6.15 -5.12
C ARG A 233 -3.42 -6.05 -6.34
N TRP A 234 -3.73 -4.82 -6.75
CA TRP A 234 -4.59 -4.54 -7.90
C TRP A 234 -3.79 -3.74 -8.92
N PHE A 235 -3.96 -4.07 -10.20
CA PHE A 235 -3.42 -3.27 -11.30
C PHE A 235 -4.17 -1.95 -11.37
N GLU A 236 -3.44 -0.84 -11.25
CA GLU A 236 -3.97 0.49 -11.47
C GLU A 236 -2.99 1.26 -12.33
N PRO A 237 -3.37 1.64 -13.57
CA PRO A 237 -2.49 2.41 -14.43
C PRO A 237 -2.32 3.83 -13.88
N GLY A 238 -3.35 4.32 -13.17
CA GLY A 238 -3.48 5.62 -12.55
C GLY A 238 -3.12 6.78 -13.47
N ILE A 239 -2.96 7.95 -12.86
CA ILE A 239 -2.68 9.19 -13.57
C ILE A 239 -1.47 9.84 -12.90
N PRO A 240 -0.26 9.68 -13.44
CA PRO A 240 0.92 10.31 -12.86
C PRO A 240 0.77 11.83 -12.93
N LEU A 241 0.98 12.48 -11.79
CA LEU A 241 1.01 13.93 -11.66
C LEU A 241 2.47 14.36 -11.64
N GLY A 242 2.95 14.86 -12.78
CA GLY A 242 4.34 15.30 -12.93
C GLY A 242 4.77 16.45 -11.98
N GLY A 243 5.99 16.91 -12.17
CA GLY A 243 6.61 17.97 -11.36
C GLY A 243 7.42 17.43 -10.19
N GLY A 244 8.09 18.33 -9.45
CA GLY A 244 8.90 18.00 -8.27
C GLY A 244 10.17 17.17 -8.56
N GLN A 245 10.86 16.79 -7.49
CA GLN A 245 12.01 15.88 -7.50
C GLN A 245 11.64 14.69 -6.60
N PRO A 246 11.31 13.52 -7.18
CA PRO A 246 10.97 12.34 -6.38
C PRO A 246 12.18 11.87 -5.58
N PHE A 247 11.97 11.55 -4.30
CA PHE A 247 13.04 11.14 -3.38
C PHE A 247 13.64 9.76 -3.74
N THR A 248 12.86 8.90 -4.39
CA THR A 248 13.21 7.50 -4.68
C THR A 248 13.84 7.26 -6.03
N VAL A 249 13.86 8.27 -6.92
CA VAL A 249 14.31 8.09 -8.30
C VAL A 249 15.81 8.34 -8.43
N GLY A 250 16.44 7.57 -9.31
CA GLY A 250 17.86 7.64 -9.59
C GLY A 250 18.65 6.60 -8.81
N PHE A 251 19.92 6.45 -9.17
CA PHE A 251 20.81 5.42 -8.65
C PHE A 251 20.90 5.41 -7.12
N GLU A 252 21.05 6.59 -6.50
CA GLU A 252 21.13 6.71 -5.04
C GLU A 252 19.82 6.29 -4.34
N GLY A 253 18.68 6.67 -4.92
CA GLY A 253 17.36 6.29 -4.40
C GLY A 253 17.14 4.78 -4.47
N GLU A 254 17.50 4.17 -5.60
CA GLU A 254 17.44 2.72 -5.80
C GLU A 254 18.36 1.97 -4.84
N GLU A 255 19.62 2.37 -4.71
CA GLU A 255 20.57 1.74 -3.79
C GLU A 255 20.11 1.84 -2.32
N ARG A 256 19.58 2.99 -1.92
CA ARG A 256 19.02 3.17 -0.56
C ARG A 256 17.83 2.24 -0.35
N ASN A 257 16.86 2.22 -1.26
CA ASN A 257 15.69 1.35 -1.15
C ASN A 257 16.09 -0.13 -1.11
N ASN A 258 17.03 -0.54 -1.96
CA ASN A 258 17.55 -1.91 -1.98
C ASN A 258 18.19 -2.30 -0.65
N ARG A 259 18.97 -1.39 -0.04
CA ARG A 259 19.54 -1.62 1.29
C ARG A 259 18.46 -1.88 2.35
N HIS A 260 17.40 -1.08 2.37
CA HIS A 260 16.30 -1.26 3.34
C HIS A 260 15.44 -2.49 3.05
N ILE A 261 15.25 -2.87 1.78
CA ILE A 261 14.58 -4.13 1.40
C ILE A 261 15.37 -5.34 1.92
N ILE A 262 16.69 -5.36 1.72
CA ILE A 262 17.55 -6.43 2.25
C ILE A 262 17.52 -6.42 3.77
N ARG A 263 17.57 -5.24 4.41
CA ARG A 263 17.48 -5.13 5.87
C ARG A 263 16.16 -5.66 6.42
N ALA A 264 15.03 -5.38 5.78
CA ALA A 264 13.74 -5.94 6.15
C ALA A 264 13.71 -7.47 6.02
N ALA A 265 14.35 -8.00 4.98
CA ALA A 265 14.47 -9.44 4.77
C ALA A 265 15.35 -10.12 5.84
N GLU A 266 16.48 -9.51 6.24
CA GLU A 266 17.30 -9.99 7.36
C GLU A 266 16.51 -10.07 8.66
N LEU A 267 15.71 -9.03 8.95
CA LEU A 267 14.83 -9.00 10.13
C LEU A 267 13.79 -10.12 10.07
N LEU A 268 13.20 -10.36 8.89
CA LEU A 268 12.24 -11.45 8.71
C LEU A 268 12.88 -12.84 8.90
N ASP A 269 14.09 -13.06 8.36
CA ASP A 269 14.86 -14.28 8.59
C ASP A 269 15.14 -14.49 10.09
N ALA A 270 15.52 -13.42 10.81
CA ALA A 270 15.76 -13.47 12.25
C ALA A 270 14.48 -13.74 13.08
N ILE A 271 13.37 -13.08 12.73
CA ILE A 271 12.06 -13.26 13.38
C ILE A 271 11.58 -14.70 13.24
N THR A 272 11.70 -15.28 12.04
CA THR A 272 11.19 -16.62 11.74
C THR A 272 12.14 -17.76 12.15
N SER A 273 13.40 -17.43 12.46
CA SER A 273 14.38 -18.40 12.96
C SER A 273 14.44 -18.48 14.50
N SER A 274 13.94 -17.46 15.21
CA SER A 274 13.92 -17.43 16.68
C SER A 274 12.68 -18.13 17.23
N SER A 275 12.86 -19.14 18.09
CA SER A 275 11.77 -19.97 18.61
C SER A 275 11.00 -19.39 19.80
N ASP A 276 11.46 -18.31 20.43
CA ASP A 276 10.87 -17.88 21.70
C ASP A 276 10.66 -16.36 21.82
N TYR A 277 11.56 -15.54 21.27
CA TYR A 277 11.52 -14.09 21.52
C TYR A 277 10.51 -13.34 20.64
N TYR A 278 10.26 -13.82 19.43
CA TYR A 278 9.40 -13.13 18.44
C TYR A 278 8.07 -13.84 18.19
N HIS A 279 7.75 -14.88 18.97
CA HIS A 279 6.46 -15.55 18.85
C HIS A 279 5.32 -14.62 19.27
N GLY A 280 4.31 -14.51 18.41
CA GLY A 280 3.10 -13.74 18.70
C GLY A 280 3.21 -12.24 18.43
N LEU A 281 4.21 -11.78 17.67
CA LEU A 281 4.21 -10.42 17.12
C LEU A 281 2.94 -10.21 16.26
N PRO A 282 1.98 -9.33 16.64
CA PRO A 282 0.66 -9.27 16.00
C PRO A 282 0.72 -8.96 14.51
N TYR A 283 1.68 -8.12 14.11
CA TYR A 283 1.86 -7.76 12.72
C TYR A 283 2.44 -8.88 11.86
N VAL A 284 3.26 -9.79 12.38
CA VAL A 284 3.96 -10.80 11.57
C VAL A 284 3.10 -12.06 11.44
N ASN A 285 2.87 -12.54 10.22
CA ASN A 285 2.14 -13.78 10.03
C ASN A 285 3.07 -14.99 10.19
N PHE A 286 2.79 -15.83 11.18
CA PHE A 286 3.49 -17.11 11.41
C PHE A 286 2.67 -18.32 10.96
N SER A 287 1.43 -18.11 10.51
CA SER A 287 0.56 -19.20 10.05
C SER A 287 1.09 -19.78 8.75
N PRO A 288 0.92 -21.10 8.50
CA PRO A 288 1.24 -21.70 7.22
C PRO A 288 0.54 -20.96 6.07
N HIS A 289 1.28 -20.68 5.00
CA HIS A 289 0.74 -19.95 3.87
C HIS A 289 -0.16 -20.85 3.02
N PRO A 290 -1.43 -20.46 2.78
CA PRO A 290 -2.30 -21.22 1.89
C PRO A 290 -1.72 -21.25 0.47
N ILE A 291 -2.11 -22.27 -0.30
CA ILE A 291 -1.85 -22.30 -1.74
C ILE A 291 -2.55 -21.07 -2.35
N ASP A 292 -1.79 -20.30 -3.11
CA ASP A 292 -2.29 -19.05 -3.67
C ASP A 292 -3.05 -19.33 -4.96
N ASN A 293 -4.34 -19.07 -4.93
CA ASN A 293 -5.14 -18.97 -6.14
C ASN A 293 -4.93 -17.56 -6.68
N SER A 294 -3.95 -17.40 -7.58
CA SER A 294 -3.59 -16.10 -8.13
C SER A 294 -4.76 -15.51 -8.93
N ILE A 295 -5.53 -14.63 -8.30
CA ILE A 295 -6.54 -13.80 -8.97
C ILE A 295 -5.95 -12.42 -9.13
N SER A 296 -5.76 -12.02 -10.38
CA SER A 296 -5.37 -10.67 -10.74
C SER A 296 -6.60 -9.77 -10.80
N ARG A 297 -6.46 -8.53 -10.34
CA ARG A 297 -7.57 -7.57 -10.25
C ARG A 297 -7.20 -6.24 -10.85
N ALA A 298 -8.16 -5.56 -11.44
CA ALA A 298 -8.04 -4.16 -11.85
C ALA A 298 -9.39 -3.45 -11.70
N PRO A 299 -9.45 -2.23 -11.14
CA PRO A 299 -10.69 -1.47 -11.12
C PRO A 299 -11.00 -0.96 -12.54
N CYS A 300 -12.29 -0.78 -12.85
CA CYS A 300 -12.73 -0.26 -14.14
C CYS A 300 -12.63 1.26 -14.20
N HIS A 301 -12.24 1.81 -15.35
CA HIS A 301 -12.05 3.24 -15.54
C HIS A 301 -13.25 3.89 -16.23
N GLY A 302 -13.65 5.10 -15.78
CA GLY A 302 -14.47 6.02 -16.58
C GLY A 302 -15.96 5.67 -16.76
N LEU A 303 -16.50 4.69 -16.04
CA LEU A 303 -17.90 4.26 -16.21
C LEU A 303 -18.89 4.86 -15.21
N SER A 304 -18.46 5.75 -14.30
CA SER A 304 -19.28 6.25 -13.17
C SER A 304 -19.94 5.14 -12.34
N ARG A 305 -19.44 3.90 -12.46
CA ARG A 305 -19.95 2.70 -11.83
C ARG A 305 -18.81 1.99 -11.13
N LEU A 306 -19.10 1.48 -9.95
CA LEU A 306 -18.21 0.56 -9.25
C LEU A 306 -18.05 -0.70 -10.08
N CYS A 307 -16.81 -1.02 -10.44
CA CYS A 307 -16.52 -2.19 -11.23
C CYS A 307 -15.07 -2.65 -11.02
N VAL A 308 -14.89 -3.96 -10.89
CA VAL A 308 -13.59 -4.62 -10.72
C VAL A 308 -13.52 -5.79 -11.69
N PHE A 309 -12.51 -5.78 -12.54
CA PHE A 309 -12.12 -6.91 -13.37
C PHE A 309 -11.32 -7.90 -12.55
N GLU A 310 -11.74 -9.15 -12.51
CA GLU A 310 -10.98 -10.26 -11.93
C GLU A 310 -10.62 -11.29 -13.00
N THR A 311 -9.38 -11.81 -12.96
CA THR A 311 -8.96 -12.91 -13.82
C THR A 311 -8.07 -13.91 -13.09
N SER A 312 -8.30 -15.21 -13.33
CA SER A 312 -7.42 -16.30 -12.91
C SER A 312 -6.36 -16.67 -13.97
N ILE A 313 -6.24 -15.87 -15.03
CA ILE A 313 -5.25 -16.09 -16.08
C ILE A 313 -3.86 -15.79 -15.50
N LYS A 314 -2.94 -16.76 -15.61
CA LYS A 314 -1.53 -16.55 -15.24
C LYS A 314 -0.93 -15.46 -16.12
N LEU A 315 -0.46 -14.38 -15.49
CA LEU A 315 0.11 -13.23 -16.19
C LEU A 315 1.58 -13.42 -16.56
N LEU A 316 2.27 -14.29 -15.83
CA LEU A 316 3.63 -14.71 -16.09
C LEU A 316 3.62 -16.24 -16.27
N SER A 317 4.36 -16.74 -17.26
CA SER A 317 4.69 -18.17 -17.32
C SER A 317 5.40 -18.59 -16.04
N ASP A 318 5.44 -19.88 -15.71
CA ASP A 318 6.07 -20.43 -14.50
C ASP A 318 7.61 -20.21 -14.48
N ILE A 319 8.03 -18.95 -14.33
CA ILE A 319 9.43 -18.51 -14.35
C ILE A 319 10.02 -18.86 -13.00
N GLY A 320 10.71 -20.00 -12.95
CA GLY A 320 11.59 -20.36 -11.84
C GLY A 320 10.87 -20.46 -10.49
N ILE A 321 9.64 -20.99 -10.47
CA ILE A 321 8.86 -21.24 -9.24
C ILE A 321 9.62 -22.17 -8.27
N GLU A 322 10.61 -22.93 -8.76
CA GLU A 322 11.27 -24.01 -8.01
C GLU A 322 12.70 -23.73 -7.56
N SER A 323 13.21 -22.50 -7.70
CA SER A 323 14.51 -22.20 -7.07
C SER A 323 14.31 -22.16 -5.56
N ALA A 324 14.69 -23.23 -4.87
CA ALA A 324 14.68 -23.30 -3.42
C ALA A 324 15.56 -22.18 -2.87
N MET A 325 14.93 -21.13 -2.33
CA MET A 325 15.62 -20.03 -1.67
C MET A 325 16.00 -20.47 -0.26
N SER A 326 17.16 -20.02 0.20
CA SER A 326 17.67 -20.36 1.52
C SER A 326 17.37 -19.28 2.57
N ALA A 327 17.15 -18.04 2.13
CA ALA A 327 16.93 -16.88 3.00
C ALA A 327 16.08 -15.81 2.30
N ALA A 328 15.33 -15.02 3.07
CA ALA A 328 14.54 -13.90 2.53
C ALA A 328 15.44 -12.84 1.88
N THR A 329 16.67 -12.69 2.38
CA THR A 329 17.68 -11.78 1.83
C THR A 329 18.02 -12.02 0.35
N GLU A 330 17.66 -13.18 -0.22
CA GLU A 330 17.82 -13.46 -1.64
C GLU A 330 16.80 -12.74 -2.55
N ILE A 331 15.86 -11.97 -1.98
CA ILE A 331 14.73 -11.33 -2.70
C ILE A 331 15.15 -10.50 -3.93
N LEU A 332 16.18 -9.66 -3.84
CA LEU A 332 16.64 -8.83 -4.97
C LEU A 332 17.43 -9.64 -6.01
N LYS A 333 18.19 -10.64 -5.55
CA LYS A 333 18.90 -11.58 -6.44
C LYS A 333 17.89 -12.40 -7.25
N LEU A 334 16.82 -12.84 -6.59
CA LEU A 334 15.71 -13.56 -7.20
C LEU A 334 15.02 -12.72 -8.28
N GLU A 335 14.69 -11.47 -7.97
CA GLU A 335 14.13 -10.53 -8.95
C GLU A 335 15.03 -10.39 -10.18
N LYS A 336 16.32 -10.13 -9.97
CA LYS A 336 17.30 -9.98 -11.07
C LYS A 336 17.35 -11.23 -11.96
N ASN A 337 17.42 -12.41 -11.35
CA ASN A 337 17.46 -13.68 -12.07
C ASN A 337 16.17 -13.91 -12.86
N ARG A 338 15.01 -13.63 -12.26
CA ARG A 338 13.72 -13.81 -12.94
C ARG A 338 13.51 -12.79 -14.05
N TYR A 339 13.98 -11.56 -13.92
CA TYR A 339 13.99 -10.59 -15.03
C TYR A 339 14.80 -11.11 -16.22
N GLN A 340 15.99 -11.69 -15.97
CA GLN A 340 16.82 -12.26 -17.02
C GLN A 340 16.12 -13.45 -17.70
N GLN A 341 15.47 -14.31 -16.93
CA GLN A 341 14.72 -15.46 -17.47
C GLN A 341 13.44 -15.07 -18.22
N LEU A 342 12.75 -14.02 -17.75
CA LEU A 342 11.56 -13.47 -18.42
C LEU A 342 11.92 -13.02 -19.84
N GLY A 343 13.06 -12.36 -19.99
CA GLY A 343 13.50 -11.80 -21.26
C GLY A 343 12.71 -10.56 -21.67
N GLN A 344 13.29 -9.77 -22.58
CA GLN A 344 12.75 -8.46 -22.93
C GLN A 344 11.36 -8.53 -23.58
N ALA A 345 11.14 -9.47 -24.50
CA ALA A 345 9.87 -9.59 -25.23
C ALA A 345 8.68 -9.90 -24.30
N LYS A 346 8.84 -10.80 -23.32
CA LYS A 346 7.76 -11.11 -22.36
C LYS A 346 7.53 -9.96 -21.38
N LYS A 347 8.60 -9.25 -20.98
CA LYS A 347 8.50 -8.03 -20.17
C LYS A 347 7.68 -6.97 -20.90
N GLU A 348 8.02 -6.68 -22.15
CA GLU A 348 7.29 -5.71 -22.98
C GLU A 348 5.82 -6.12 -23.17
N HIS A 349 5.55 -7.41 -23.39
CA HIS A 349 4.18 -7.92 -23.47
C HIS A 349 3.39 -7.70 -22.17
N TYR A 350 3.97 -8.04 -21.02
CA TYR A 350 3.32 -7.86 -19.71
C TYR A 350 2.96 -6.39 -19.46
N LEU A 351 3.90 -5.48 -19.77
CA LEU A 351 3.72 -4.04 -19.56
C LEU A 351 2.76 -3.41 -20.58
N GLY A 352 2.73 -3.93 -21.81
CA GLY A 352 1.90 -3.40 -22.89
C GLY A 352 0.44 -3.86 -22.84
N PHE A 353 0.15 -5.00 -22.19
CA PHE A 353 -1.19 -5.58 -22.14
C PHE A 353 -1.61 -6.02 -20.73
N PRO A 354 -1.53 -5.14 -19.70
CA PRO A 354 -1.87 -5.50 -18.33
C PRO A 354 -3.39 -5.67 -18.13
N PRO A 355 -3.83 -6.35 -17.06
CA PRO A 355 -5.26 -6.48 -16.71
C PRO A 355 -6.01 -5.15 -16.62
N SER A 356 -5.35 -4.07 -16.21
CA SER A 356 -5.96 -2.73 -16.18
C SER A 356 -6.42 -2.24 -17.56
N SER A 357 -5.82 -2.73 -18.64
CA SER A 357 -6.27 -2.42 -20.00
C SER A 357 -7.44 -3.28 -20.47
N ALA A 358 -7.93 -4.23 -19.68
CA ALA A 358 -9.19 -4.91 -19.98
C ALA A 358 -10.41 -3.98 -19.86
N VAL A 359 -10.25 -2.86 -19.14
CA VAL A 359 -11.32 -1.98 -18.66
C VAL A 359 -11.03 -0.49 -18.89
N ASP A 360 -10.10 -0.17 -19.80
CA ASP A 360 -9.72 1.20 -20.16
C ASP A 360 -10.47 1.74 -21.41
N GLY A 361 -11.27 0.88 -22.06
CA GLY A 361 -12.02 1.21 -23.27
C GLY A 361 -11.20 1.28 -24.56
N ARG A 362 -9.93 0.85 -24.55
CA ARG A 362 -9.00 0.94 -25.69
C ARG A 362 -8.65 -0.44 -26.24
N TYR A 363 -9.03 -0.69 -27.50
CA TYR A 363 -8.87 -2.02 -28.11
C TYR A 363 -7.39 -2.37 -28.37
N GLU A 364 -6.57 -1.36 -28.61
CA GLU A 364 -5.17 -1.49 -28.99
C GLU A 364 -4.29 -1.92 -27.81
N THR A 365 -4.65 -1.52 -26.59
CA THR A 365 -3.98 -1.88 -25.33
C THR A 365 -4.68 -3.00 -24.58
N ALA A 366 -5.85 -3.46 -25.06
CA ALA A 366 -6.67 -4.47 -24.40
C ALA A 366 -5.84 -5.63 -23.84
N PHE A 367 -6.16 -6.07 -22.62
CA PHE A 367 -5.47 -7.15 -21.93
C PHE A 367 -5.24 -8.39 -22.83
N ARG A 368 -4.01 -8.92 -22.85
CA ARG A 368 -3.62 -10.11 -23.62
C ARG A 368 -2.83 -11.06 -22.74
N SER A 369 -3.28 -12.32 -22.67
CA SER A 369 -2.52 -13.37 -22.00
C SER A 369 -1.22 -13.68 -22.76
N PRO A 370 -0.15 -14.13 -22.07
CA PRO A 370 1.12 -14.48 -22.70
C PRO A 370 0.99 -15.58 -23.78
N GLU A 371 0.04 -16.49 -23.63
CA GLU A 371 -0.17 -17.66 -24.51
C GLU A 371 -1.01 -17.35 -25.76
N SER A 372 -1.35 -16.08 -26.01
CA SER A 372 -1.96 -15.63 -27.27
C SER A 372 -3.19 -16.43 -27.71
N LYS A 373 -4.13 -16.66 -26.78
CA LYS A 373 -5.52 -16.88 -27.18
C LYS A 373 -6.27 -15.57 -26.96
N CYS A 374 -6.31 -14.73 -27.99
CA CYS A 374 -7.27 -13.64 -28.06
C CYS A 374 -8.67 -14.21 -27.74
N LEU A 375 -9.44 -13.50 -26.93
CA LEU A 375 -10.77 -13.89 -26.43
C LEU A 375 -11.85 -14.06 -27.53
N HIS A 376 -11.48 -14.12 -28.82
CA HIS A 376 -12.39 -14.30 -29.95
C HIS A 376 -12.61 -15.77 -30.38
N GLY A 377 -12.49 -16.75 -29.46
CA GLY A 377 -12.82 -18.15 -29.78
C GLY A 377 -12.37 -19.21 -28.77
N LEU A 378 -12.66 -19.04 -27.46
CA LEU A 378 -12.17 -19.96 -26.43
C LEU A 378 -12.82 -21.36 -26.44
N PRO A 379 -12.02 -22.44 -26.32
CA PRO A 379 -12.45 -23.69 -25.69
C PRO A 379 -12.60 -23.50 -24.17
N ARG A 380 -13.67 -24.07 -23.61
CA ARG A 380 -14.12 -23.98 -22.21
C ARG A 380 -13.29 -24.80 -21.20
N SER A 381 -12.08 -24.40 -20.86
CA SER A 381 -11.46 -24.83 -19.59
C SER A 381 -11.44 -23.64 -18.62
N MET A 382 -12.34 -23.68 -17.62
CA MET A 382 -12.53 -22.75 -16.49
C MET A 382 -11.49 -21.62 -16.33
N GLN A 383 -11.69 -20.50 -17.03
CA GLN A 383 -11.08 -19.22 -16.67
C GLN A 383 -12.19 -18.33 -16.13
N LEU A 384 -12.06 -17.88 -14.88
CA LEU A 384 -13.04 -17.01 -14.27
C LEU A 384 -12.73 -15.56 -14.68
N ILE A 385 -13.63 -14.96 -15.45
CA ILE A 385 -13.67 -13.51 -15.66
C ILE A 385 -14.94 -13.03 -14.97
N ARG A 386 -14.78 -12.15 -13.98
CA ARG A 386 -15.90 -11.46 -13.33
C ARG A 386 -15.72 -9.95 -13.50
N ILE A 387 -16.83 -9.31 -13.80
CA ILE A 387 -16.98 -7.86 -13.80
C ILE A 387 -18.14 -7.62 -12.84
N PHE A 388 -17.84 -7.02 -11.71
CA PHE A 388 -18.83 -6.66 -10.69
C PHE A 388 -19.43 -5.29 -10.96
#